data_AF-A0A2D6IMQ9-F1
#
_entry.id   AF-A0A2D6IMQ9-F1
#
_cell.length_a   1.000
_cell.length_b   1.000
_cell.length_c   1.000
_cell.angle_alpha   90.00
_cell.angle_beta   90.00
_cell.angle_gamma   90.00
#
_symmetry.space_group_name_H-M   'P 1'
#
loop_
_entity.id
_entity.type
_entity.pdbx_description
1 polymer ?
#
loop_
_entity_poly.entity_id
_entity_poly.type
_entity_poly.pdbx_seq_one_letter_code
_entity_poly.pdbx_strand_id
1 'polypeptide(L)'
;MNHLIDTKVIRTITHLADDAVALLVLGAILAVVLAIGFQIAKLFTHLPEGEVTTVLHMVAVIVVLVKAYRLLIFYMENQHVSIKYVVEISIIAPAVELIFAPTNRGLDLNILYAVFSVVSLLAYLHFYQRLQGMDEACVADQEKLARAVNKH
;
A
#
# COMPACT_ATOMS: atom_id res chain seq x y z
N MET A 1 21.17 -21.59 35.70
CA MET A 1 20.56 -22.37 34.61
C MET A 1 19.13 -21.92 34.25
N ASN A 2 18.59 -20.84 34.84
CA ASN A 2 17.26 -20.30 34.50
C ASN A 2 17.31 -19.15 33.46
N HIS A 3 18.47 -18.53 33.24
CA HIS A 3 18.61 -17.34 32.38
C HIS A 3 18.65 -17.66 30.86
N LEU A 4 18.82 -18.93 30.48
CA LEU A 4 18.89 -19.36 29.06
C LEU A 4 17.54 -19.84 28.51
N ILE A 5 16.54 -20.07 29.37
CA ILE A 5 15.22 -20.54 28.98
C ILE A 5 14.34 -19.35 28.53
N ASP A 6 14.45 -18.21 29.20
CA ASP A 6 13.66 -17.01 28.89
C ASP A 6 13.92 -16.45 27.49
N THR A 7 15.17 -16.41 27.03
CA THR A 7 15.53 -15.84 25.72
C THR A 7 15.04 -16.68 24.54
N LYS A 8 14.86 -17.99 24.71
CA LYS A 8 14.24 -18.86 23.69
C LYS A 8 12.74 -18.67 23.64
N VAL A 9 12.07 -18.62 24.80
CA VAL A 9 10.60 -18.46 24.87
C VAL A 9 10.16 -17.10 24.34
N ILE A 10 10.85 -16.02 24.74
CA ILE A 10 10.56 -14.68 24.25
C ILE A 10 10.70 -14.62 22.72
N ARG A 11 11.78 -15.18 22.18
CA ARG A 11 12.03 -15.19 20.72
C ARG A 11 10.95 -15.98 19.95
N THR A 12 10.50 -17.11 20.47
CA THR A 12 9.42 -17.90 19.83
C THR A 12 8.09 -17.15 19.84
N ILE A 13 7.78 -16.43 20.93
CA ILE A 13 6.56 -15.61 21.02
C ILE A 13 6.63 -14.42 20.05
N THR A 14 7.80 -13.79 19.89
CA THR A 14 7.97 -12.68 18.94
C THR A 14 7.80 -13.14 17.49
N HIS A 15 8.43 -14.25 17.08
CA HIS A 15 8.25 -14.77 15.72
C HIS A 15 6.82 -15.21 15.42
N LEU A 16 6.13 -15.80 16.41
CA LEU A 16 4.72 -16.18 16.24
C LEU A 16 3.81 -14.95 16.10
N ALA A 17 4.12 -13.87 16.82
CA ALA A 17 3.39 -12.61 16.71
C ALA A 17 3.63 -11.94 15.35
N ASP A 18 4.87 -11.91 14.86
CA ASP A 18 5.22 -11.35 13.56
C ASP A 18 4.56 -12.14 12.41
N ASP A 19 4.56 -13.47 12.47
CA ASP A 19 3.88 -14.33 11.49
C ASP A 19 2.36 -14.13 11.52
N ALA A 20 1.77 -13.99 12.71
CA ALA A 20 0.34 -13.71 12.85
C ALA A 20 -0.04 -12.35 12.29
N VAL A 21 0.79 -11.32 12.51
CA VAL A 21 0.60 -9.98 11.93
C VAL A 21 0.74 -10.03 10.41
N ALA A 22 1.76 -10.71 9.89
CA ALA A 22 1.96 -10.88 8.45
C ALA A 22 0.77 -11.59 7.79
N LEU A 23 0.25 -12.66 8.41
CA LEU A 23 -0.92 -13.39 7.92
C LEU A 23 -2.18 -12.52 7.95
N LEU A 24 -2.36 -11.72 8.99
CA LEU A 24 -3.50 -10.80 9.12
C LEU A 24 -3.44 -9.70 8.05
N VAL A 25 -2.26 -9.10 7.84
CA VAL A 25 -2.04 -8.11 6.79
C VAL A 25 -2.28 -8.71 5.41
N LEU A 26 -1.74 -9.90 5.14
CA LEU A 26 -1.96 -10.60 3.87
C LEU A 26 -3.44 -10.92 3.64
N GLY A 27 -4.13 -11.41 4.67
CA GLY A 27 -5.56 -11.71 4.63
C GLY A 27 -6.40 -10.45 4.40
N ALA A 28 -6.05 -9.34 5.04
CA ALA A 28 -6.71 -8.05 4.84
C ALA A 28 -6.51 -7.53 3.41
N ILE A 29 -5.29 -7.59 2.88
CA ILE A 29 -4.99 -7.21 1.49
C ILE A 29 -5.79 -8.09 0.52
N LEU A 30 -5.80 -9.41 0.73
CA LEU A 30 -6.55 -10.34 -0.11
C LEU A 30 -8.06 -10.06 -0.09
N ALA A 31 -8.63 -9.81 1.09
CA ALA A 31 -10.04 -9.48 1.24
C ALA A 31 -10.40 -8.18 0.52
N VAL A 32 -9.55 -7.15 0.62
CA VAL A 32 -9.72 -5.89 -0.12
C VAL A 32 -9.65 -6.12 -1.63
N VAL A 33 -8.68 -6.88 -2.10
CA VAL A 33 -8.54 -7.22 -3.54
C VAL A 33 -9.77 -7.96 -4.05
N LEU A 34 -10.28 -8.94 -3.29
CA LEU A 34 -11.50 -9.67 -3.63
C LEU A 34 -12.74 -8.78 -3.63
N ALA A 35 -12.87 -7.88 -2.64
CA ALA A 35 -13.97 -6.93 -2.57
C ALA A 35 -13.98 -5.99 -3.77
N ILE A 36 -12.81 -5.45 -4.15
CA ILE A 36 -12.64 -4.61 -5.34
C ILE A 36 -12.96 -5.41 -6.60
N GLY A 37 -12.43 -6.62 -6.74
CA GLY A 37 -12.70 -7.49 -7.87
C GLY A 37 -14.18 -7.83 -8.02
N PHE A 38 -14.88 -8.08 -6.91
CA PHE A 38 -16.32 -8.32 -6.89
C PHE A 38 -17.12 -7.08 -7.26
N GLN A 39 -16.73 -5.89 -6.79
CA GLN A 39 -17.35 -4.63 -7.21
C GLN A 39 -17.17 -4.40 -8.71
N ILE A 40 -15.98 -4.62 -9.25
CA ILE A 40 -15.69 -4.51 -10.68
C ILE A 40 -16.55 -5.49 -11.48
N ALA A 41 -16.64 -6.77 -11.06
CA ALA A 41 -17.44 -7.78 -11.74
C ALA A 41 -18.94 -7.46 -11.70
N LYS A 42 -19.45 -7.00 -10.55
CA LYS A 42 -20.84 -6.55 -10.41
C LYS A 42 -21.14 -5.33 -11.27
N LEU A 43 -20.19 -4.40 -11.39
CA LEU A 43 -20.30 -3.23 -12.24
C LEU A 43 -20.26 -3.60 -13.74
N PHE A 44 -19.46 -4.61 -14.11
CA PHE A 44 -19.36 -5.13 -15.49
C PHE A 44 -20.64 -5.84 -15.94
N THR A 45 -21.30 -6.55 -15.02
CA THR A 45 -22.57 -7.26 -15.31
C THR A 45 -23.79 -6.33 -15.38
N HIS A 46 -23.68 -5.09 -14.90
CA HIS A 46 -24.75 -4.11 -14.88
C HIS A 46 -24.54 -2.94 -15.85
N LEU A 47 -23.53 -2.98 -16.73
CA LEU A 47 -23.20 -1.90 -17.69
C LEU A 47 -24.47 -1.30 -18.33
N PRO A 48 -24.98 -0.16 -17.82
CA PRO A 48 -25.93 0.63 -18.55
C PRO A 48 -25.12 1.43 -19.57
N GLU A 49 -25.76 1.77 -20.67
CA GLU A 49 -25.14 2.49 -21.76
C GLU A 49 -24.41 3.77 -21.29
N GLY A 50 -23.11 3.86 -21.59
CA GLY A 50 -22.48 5.13 -21.98
C GLY A 50 -22.26 6.24 -20.95
N GLU A 51 -22.36 6.01 -19.64
CA GLU A 51 -21.94 7.05 -18.68
C GLU A 51 -20.40 7.12 -18.58
N VAL A 52 -19.82 8.12 -19.24
CA VAL A 52 -18.38 8.43 -19.23
C VAL A 52 -17.80 8.45 -17.82
N THR A 53 -18.57 8.89 -16.82
CA THR A 53 -18.22 8.93 -15.39
C THR A 53 -17.87 7.55 -14.82
N THR A 54 -18.61 6.50 -15.20
CA THR A 54 -18.38 5.13 -14.72
C THR A 54 -17.10 4.54 -15.31
N VAL A 55 -16.85 4.79 -16.60
CA VAL A 55 -15.62 4.35 -17.28
C VAL A 55 -14.40 5.05 -16.70
N LEU A 56 -14.50 6.36 -16.48
CA LEU A 56 -13.42 7.16 -15.92
C LEU A 56 -13.09 6.74 -14.48
N HIS A 57 -14.10 6.41 -13.67
CA HIS A 57 -13.92 5.84 -12.33
C HIS A 57 -13.20 4.48 -12.38
N MET A 58 -13.61 3.56 -13.27
CA MET A 58 -12.91 2.28 -13.46
C MET A 58 -11.44 2.47 -13.86
N VAL A 59 -11.15 3.37 -14.80
CA VAL A 59 -9.77 3.66 -15.22
C VAL A 59 -8.94 4.16 -14.04
N ALA A 60 -9.50 5.03 -13.22
CA ALA A 60 -8.81 5.54 -12.04
C ALA A 60 -8.55 4.45 -10.98
N VAL A 61 -9.53 3.57 -10.73
CA VAL A 61 -9.36 2.41 -9.85
C VAL A 61 -8.25 1.49 -10.38
N ILE A 62 -8.19 1.24 -11.69
CA ILE A 62 -7.13 0.44 -12.33
C ILE A 62 -5.76 1.10 -12.11
N VAL A 63 -5.63 2.42 -12.25
CA VAL A 63 -4.37 3.13 -12.00
C VAL A 63 -3.91 2.96 -10.55
N VAL A 64 -4.81 3.08 -9.58
CA VAL A 64 -4.50 2.82 -8.16
C VAL A 64 -4.09 1.38 -7.96
N LEU A 65 -4.80 0.43 -8.57
CA LEU A 65 -4.53 -1.01 -8.45
C LEU A 65 -3.17 -1.39 -9.04
N VAL A 66 -2.80 -0.84 -10.19
CA VAL A 66 -1.47 -1.04 -10.80
C VAL A 66 -0.36 -0.50 -9.89
N LYS A 67 -0.59 0.64 -9.23
CA LYS A 67 0.35 1.20 -8.24
C LYS A 67 0.45 0.33 -6.99
N ALA A 68 -0.67 -0.14 -6.44
CA ALA A 68 -0.70 -1.06 -5.31
C ALA A 68 -0.03 -2.40 -5.63
N TYR A 69 -0.23 -2.93 -6.83
CA TYR A 69 0.45 -4.13 -7.30
C TYR A 69 1.97 -3.95 -7.39
N ARG A 70 2.45 -2.81 -7.90
CA ARG A 70 3.90 -2.51 -7.88
C ARG A 70 4.46 -2.46 -6.46
N LEU A 71 3.72 -1.89 -5.51
CA LEU A 71 4.13 -1.91 -4.09
C LEU A 71 4.20 -3.34 -3.56
N LEU A 72 3.22 -4.19 -3.89
CA LEU A 72 3.21 -5.60 -3.48
C LEU A 72 4.39 -6.38 -4.05
N ILE A 73 4.72 -6.18 -5.34
CA ILE A 73 5.89 -6.79 -5.96
C ILE A 73 7.18 -6.31 -5.29
N PHE A 74 7.31 -5.01 -5.06
CA PHE A 74 8.47 -4.45 -4.35
C PHE A 74 8.60 -5.03 -2.93
N TYR A 75 7.47 -5.22 -2.24
CA TYR A 75 7.44 -5.86 -0.93
C TYR A 75 7.84 -7.33 -0.99
N MET A 76 7.36 -8.09 -1.97
CA MET A 76 7.74 -9.49 -2.15
C MET A 76 9.23 -9.65 -2.44
N GLU A 77 9.80 -8.76 -3.26
CA GLU A 77 11.22 -8.79 -3.63
C GLU A 77 12.14 -8.36 -2.50
N ASN A 78 11.75 -7.35 -1.71
CA ASN A 78 12.64 -6.72 -0.74
C ASN A 78 12.26 -6.98 0.73
N GLN A 79 11.15 -7.69 1.00
CA GLN A 79 10.55 -7.89 2.34
C GLN A 79 10.27 -6.59 3.13
N HIS A 80 10.36 -5.44 2.46
CA HIS A 80 10.17 -4.12 3.03
C HIS A 80 9.22 -3.31 2.15
N VAL A 81 8.27 -2.64 2.80
CA VAL A 81 7.35 -1.72 2.16
C VAL A 81 8.10 -0.41 1.93
N SER A 82 8.40 -0.04 0.69
CA SER A 82 9.00 1.27 0.41
C SER A 82 8.00 2.38 0.75
N ILE A 83 8.42 3.25 1.66
CA ILE A 83 7.62 4.36 2.20
C ILE A 83 7.24 5.31 1.06
N LYS A 84 8.10 5.44 0.04
CA LYS A 84 7.82 6.25 -1.15
C LYS A 84 6.52 5.79 -1.84
N TYR A 85 6.37 4.49 -2.10
CA TYR A 85 5.17 3.98 -2.76
C TYR A 85 3.92 4.09 -1.88
N VAL A 86 4.05 3.91 -0.57
CA VAL A 86 2.94 4.11 0.38
C VAL A 86 2.46 5.55 0.35
N VAL A 87 3.38 6.52 0.36
CA VAL A 87 3.05 7.94 0.28
C VAL A 87 2.41 8.28 -1.07
N GLU A 88 2.94 7.76 -2.19
CA GLU A 88 2.31 7.94 -3.51
C GLU A 88 0.86 7.43 -3.54
N ILE A 89 0.60 6.22 -3.00
CA ILE A 89 -0.77 5.66 -2.93
C ILE A 89 -1.67 6.50 -2.02
N SER A 90 -1.14 6.98 -0.88
CA SER A 90 -1.88 7.82 0.06
C SER A 90 -2.32 9.17 -0.52
N ILE A 91 -1.64 9.65 -1.55
CA ILE A 91 -2.01 10.86 -2.30
C ILE A 91 -3.01 10.51 -3.40
N ILE A 92 -2.76 9.46 -4.18
CA ILE A 92 -3.58 9.11 -5.34
C ILE A 92 -4.98 8.63 -4.92
N ALA A 93 -5.08 7.80 -3.89
CA ALA A 93 -6.36 7.23 -3.45
C ALA A 93 -7.42 8.30 -3.10
N PRO A 94 -7.17 9.28 -2.21
CA PRO A 94 -8.13 10.35 -1.93
C PRO A 94 -8.34 11.30 -3.12
N ALA A 95 -7.33 11.52 -3.97
CA ALA A 95 -7.49 12.34 -5.19
C ALA A 95 -8.45 11.70 -6.20
N VAL A 96 -8.33 10.38 -6.42
CA VAL A 96 -9.26 9.59 -7.25
C VAL A 96 -10.66 9.65 -6.64
N GLU A 97 -10.77 9.42 -5.35
CA GLU A 97 -12.04 9.47 -4.62
C GLU A 97 -12.71 10.87 -4.76
N LEU A 98 -11.93 11.95 -4.67
CA LEU A 98 -12.41 13.33 -4.85
C LEU A 98 -12.94 13.61 -6.27
N ILE A 99 -12.22 13.14 -7.30
CA ILE A 99 -12.54 13.42 -8.71
C ILE A 99 -13.78 12.66 -9.16
N PHE A 100 -13.97 11.42 -8.69
CA PHE A 100 -14.98 10.52 -9.25
C PHE A 100 -16.23 10.31 -8.39
N ALA A 101 -16.21 10.67 -7.10
CA ALA A 101 -17.41 10.66 -6.26
C ALA A 101 -17.65 11.98 -5.50
N PRO A 102 -17.60 13.15 -6.18
CA PRO A 102 -17.85 14.44 -5.53
C PRO A 102 -19.31 14.61 -5.08
N THR A 103 -20.27 14.01 -5.77
CA THR A 103 -21.72 14.17 -5.48
C THR A 103 -22.29 13.12 -4.53
N ASN A 104 -21.57 12.01 -4.30
CA ASN A 104 -22.04 10.91 -3.45
C ASN A 104 -21.60 11.05 -1.98
N ARG A 105 -20.96 12.16 -1.62
CA ARG A 105 -20.42 12.44 -0.28
C ARG A 105 -20.82 13.83 0.20
N GLY A 106 -21.00 13.96 1.52
CA GLY A 106 -21.20 15.27 2.16
C GLY A 106 -20.03 16.21 1.88
N LEU A 107 -20.33 17.50 1.72
CA LEU A 107 -19.35 18.56 1.45
C LEU A 107 -18.15 18.50 2.43
N ASP A 108 -18.40 18.18 3.69
CA ASP A 108 -17.38 18.07 4.74
C ASP A 108 -16.32 17.00 4.43
N LEU A 109 -16.74 15.83 3.93
CA LEU A 109 -15.82 14.74 3.59
C LEU A 109 -15.00 15.06 2.34
N ASN A 110 -15.59 15.75 1.36
CA ASN A 110 -14.85 16.18 0.18
C ASN A 110 -13.77 17.21 0.52
N ILE A 111 -14.09 18.16 1.41
CA ILE A 111 -13.10 19.14 1.90
C ILE A 111 -11.99 18.42 2.66
N LEU A 112 -12.33 17.45 3.52
CA LEU A 112 -11.34 16.67 4.26
C LEU A 112 -10.39 15.90 3.31
N TYR A 113 -10.92 15.21 2.29
CA TYR A 113 -10.10 14.51 1.30
C TYR A 113 -9.26 15.45 0.45
N ALA A 114 -9.80 16.61 0.04
CA ALA A 114 -9.06 17.62 -0.70
C ALA A 114 -7.88 18.16 0.11
N VAL A 115 -8.12 18.55 1.37
CA VAL A 115 -7.07 19.03 2.28
C VAL A 115 -6.04 17.94 2.53
N PHE A 116 -6.47 16.71 2.84
CA PHE A 116 -5.58 15.59 3.08
C PHE A 116 -4.69 15.27 1.87
N SER A 117 -5.26 15.28 0.66
CA SER A 117 -4.51 15.01 -0.57
C SER A 117 -3.49 16.11 -0.88
N VAL A 118 -3.85 17.38 -0.65
CA VAL A 118 -2.93 18.52 -0.84
C VAL A 118 -1.82 18.53 0.21
N VAL A 119 -2.14 18.29 1.49
CA VAL A 119 -1.15 18.22 2.56
C VAL A 119 -0.18 17.07 2.33
N SER A 120 -0.69 15.89 1.96
CA SER A 120 0.14 14.72 1.64
C SER A 120 1.05 14.97 0.43
N LEU A 121 0.56 15.68 -0.59
CA LEU A 121 1.37 16.08 -1.75
C LEU A 121 2.48 17.07 -1.36
N LEU A 122 2.18 18.07 -0.52
CA LEU A 122 3.17 19.02 -0.03
C LEU A 122 4.23 18.34 0.84
N ALA A 123 3.80 17.44 1.73
CA ALA A 123 4.71 16.62 2.53
C ALA A 123 5.61 15.76 1.64
N TYR A 124 5.06 15.14 0.59
CA TYR A 124 5.84 14.35 -0.36
C TYR A 124 6.88 15.18 -1.10
N LEU A 125 6.51 16.36 -1.61
CA LEU A 125 7.45 17.27 -2.29
C LEU A 125 8.57 17.71 -1.36
N HIS A 126 8.26 18.02 -0.09
CA HIS A 126 9.25 18.45 0.87
C HIS A 126 10.22 17.32 1.28
N PHE A 127 9.69 16.10 1.46
CA PHE A 127 10.48 14.95 1.91
C PHE A 127 10.99 14.06 0.78
N TYR A 128 10.76 14.41 -0.49
CA TYR A 128 11.10 13.60 -1.66
C TYR A 128 12.55 13.13 -1.66
N GLN A 129 13.49 14.04 -1.38
CA GLN A 129 14.92 13.74 -1.34
C GLN A 129 15.29 12.77 -0.22
N ARG A 130 14.66 12.89 0.96
CA ARG A 130 14.90 11.95 2.07
C ARG A 130 14.32 10.57 1.79
N LEU A 131 13.13 10.52 1.19
CA LEU A 131 12.47 9.27 0.84
C LEU A 131 13.28 8.49 -0.21
N GLN A 132 13.86 9.17 -1.20
CA GLN A 132 14.78 8.51 -2.16
C GLN A 132 16.02 7.94 -1.47
N GLY A 133 16.65 8.70 -0.57
CA GLY A 133 17.85 8.23 0.13
C GLY A 133 17.60 7.01 1.02
N MET A 134 16.39 6.86 1.57
CA MET A 134 16.03 5.71 2.40
C MET A 134 15.83 4.42 1.58
N ASP A 135 15.19 4.53 0.41
CA ASP A 135 15.02 3.38 -0.49
C ASP A 135 16.38 2.89 -1.03
N GLU A 136 17.27 3.81 -1.43
CA GLU A 136 18.60 3.46 -1.92
C GLU A 136 19.48 2.81 -0.84
N ALA A 137 19.43 3.33 0.40
CA ALA A 137 20.17 2.75 1.52
C ALA A 137 19.66 1.34 1.88
N CYS A 138 18.35 1.11 1.83
CA CYS A 138 17.75 -0.19 2.09
C CYS A 138 18.16 -1.23 1.04
N VAL A 139 18.09 -0.88 -0.25
CA VAL A 139 18.49 -1.77 -1.35
C VAL A 139 19.99 -2.10 -1.27
N ALA A 140 20.83 -1.13 -0.97
CA ALA A 140 22.27 -1.34 -0.84
C ALA A 140 22.65 -2.27 0.34
N ASP A 141 21.90 -2.22 1.43
CA ASP A 141 22.14 -3.09 2.60
C ASP A 141 21.70 -4.54 2.31
N GLN A 142 20.57 -4.71 1.62
CA GLN A 142 20.10 -6.03 1.15
C GLN A 142 21.08 -6.67 0.16
N GLU A 143 21.65 -5.91 -0.78
CA GLU A 143 22.64 -6.41 -1.73
C GLU A 143 23.92 -6.88 -1.02
N LYS A 144 24.37 -6.15 0.01
CA LYS A 144 25.51 -6.57 0.84
C LYS A 144 25.22 -7.86 1.59
N LEU A 145 24.02 -8.02 2.14
CA LEU A 145 23.61 -9.25 2.82
C LEU A 145 23.57 -10.44 1.85
N ALA A 146 22.97 -10.27 0.67
CA ALA A 146 22.90 -11.31 -0.35
C ALA A 146 24.30 -11.76 -0.83
N ARG A 147 25.23 -10.82 -1.02
CA ARG A 147 26.63 -11.12 -1.34
C ARG A 147 27.37 -11.82 -0.19
N ALA A 148 27.05 -11.49 1.05
CA ALA A 148 27.66 -12.13 2.23
C ALA A 148 27.17 -13.58 2.40
N VAL A 149 25.89 -13.85 2.14
CA VAL A 149 25.31 -15.20 2.18
C VAL A 149 25.86 -16.08 1.06
N ASN A 150 26.04 -15.56 -0.15
CA ASN A 150 26.59 -16.33 -1.28
C ASN A 150 28.11 -16.60 -1.19
N LYS A 151 28.79 -16.04 -0.18
CA LYS A 151 30.23 -16.25 0.06
C LYS A 151 30.52 -17.35 1.08
N HIS A 152 29.50 -17.93 1.68
CA HIS A 152 29.55 -19.04 2.63
C HIS A 152 28.89 -20.28 2.02
#